data_AF-A0A815MZE8-F1
#
_entry.id   AF-A0A815MZE8-F1
#
_cell.length_a   1.000
_cell.length_b   1.000
_cell.length_c   1.000
_cell.angle_alpha   90.00
_cell.angle_beta   90.00
_cell.angle_gamma   90.00
#
_symmetry.space_group_name_H-M   'P 1'
#
loop_
_entity.id
_entity.type
_entity.pdbx_description
1 polymer ?
#
loop_
_entity_poly.entity_id
_entity_poly.type
_entity_poly.pdbx_seq_one_letter_code
_entity_poly.pdbx_strand_id
1 'polypeptide(L)'
;LSASDDYEESMISKLKQACGFEYTSKLQRMFQDIGVSKTLIFEYEKYCQNHHITDTVDFSVMVLSSNSWPFSGSSNFIIPIELKSTFDSFTEFYTHRHNGRKLTWLHQHSKGELQTFFTSQKYILQVSTYQMVILLLFNKVLTWTVERLQDETQIKSELLLQVLLGLLKSKLLICTDIHEDELDEDFKDTDIKMNYSIRLATDFKSKKLRINLNVPLKSVEQKDIEGVHRTIDEDRKMVIQAAIVRIMKARQILKHALLMQEVIQQLSSRFRPKIPVIKKCIDILIEKEYLERQSNEKDVLRYLA
;
A
#
# COMPACT_ATOMS: atom_id res chain seq x y z
N LEU A 1 -4.18 -3.73 16.44
CA LEU A 1 -5.52 -3.10 16.59
C LEU A 1 -5.36 -1.85 17.43
N SER A 2 -6.02 -0.76 17.06
CA SER A 2 -6.06 0.44 17.90
C SER A 2 -6.83 0.18 19.20
N ALA A 3 -6.47 0.90 20.26
CA ALA A 3 -7.08 0.75 21.58
C ALA A 3 -8.39 1.53 21.73
N SER A 4 -8.55 2.69 21.05
CA SER A 4 -9.80 3.45 20.98
C SER A 4 -9.68 4.58 19.95
N ASP A 5 -10.74 4.82 19.19
CA ASP A 5 -10.85 5.96 18.26
C ASP A 5 -10.64 7.30 19.01
N ASP A 6 -11.15 7.42 20.25
CA ASP A 6 -10.99 8.63 21.09
C ASP A 6 -9.53 8.91 21.44
N TYR A 7 -8.73 7.86 21.67
CA TYR A 7 -7.31 8.02 21.97
C TYR A 7 -6.52 8.46 20.74
N GLU A 8 -6.90 7.99 19.55
CA GLU A 8 -6.28 8.41 18.30
C GLU A 8 -6.62 9.87 17.97
N GLU A 9 -7.86 10.29 18.16
CA GLU A 9 -8.26 11.70 18.00
C GLU A 9 -7.52 12.62 18.98
N SER A 10 -7.41 12.21 20.25
CA SER A 10 -6.64 12.93 21.26
C SER A 10 -5.17 13.07 20.88
N MET A 11 -4.57 12.01 20.34
CA MET A 11 -3.18 12.02 19.86
C MET A 11 -2.99 13.00 18.70
N ILE A 12 -3.91 13.01 17.73
CA ILE A 12 -3.87 13.96 16.61
C ILE A 12 -3.99 15.41 17.11
N SER A 13 -4.86 15.66 18.08
CA SER A 13 -5.00 16.98 18.70
C SER A 13 -3.70 17.46 19.35
N LYS A 14 -3.01 16.58 20.09
CA LYS A 14 -1.69 16.88 20.69
C LYS A 14 -0.63 17.14 19.63
N LEU A 15 -0.59 16.35 18.55
CA LEU A 15 0.33 16.59 17.43
C LEU A 15 0.05 17.92 16.73
N LYS A 16 -1.22 18.31 16.60
CA LYS A 16 -1.61 19.59 16.01
C LYS A 16 -1.11 20.75 16.85
N GLN A 17 -1.17 20.63 18.18
CA GLN A 17 -0.64 21.63 19.10
C GLN A 17 0.89 21.72 19.04
N ALA A 18 1.59 20.59 18.94
CA ALA A 18 3.05 20.54 18.94
C ALA A 18 3.68 20.94 17.60
N CYS A 19 3.14 20.47 16.48
CA CYS A 19 3.74 20.60 15.16
C CYS A 19 3.02 21.60 14.24
N GLY A 20 1.77 21.95 14.56
CA GLY A 20 0.92 22.80 13.75
C GLY A 20 0.00 22.03 12.80
N PHE A 21 -0.96 22.76 12.22
CA PHE A 21 -2.06 22.18 11.43
C PHE A 21 -1.62 21.49 10.14
N GLU A 22 -0.62 22.02 9.43
CA GLU A 22 -0.15 21.45 8.16
C GLU A 22 0.26 19.98 8.31
N TYR A 23 0.88 19.60 9.43
CA TYR A 23 1.38 18.25 9.69
C TYR A 23 0.28 17.24 10.04
N THR A 24 -0.81 17.71 10.65
CA THR A 24 -1.92 16.84 11.06
C THR A 24 -3.07 16.81 10.06
N SER A 25 -3.09 17.74 9.10
CA SER A 25 -4.18 17.89 8.13
C SER A 25 -4.51 16.58 7.39
N LYS A 26 -3.48 15.84 6.92
CA LYS A 26 -3.67 14.53 6.27
C LYS A 26 -4.23 13.48 7.22
N LEU A 27 -3.73 13.40 8.46
CA LEU A 27 -4.25 12.46 9.46
C LEU A 27 -5.73 12.71 9.76
N GLN A 28 -6.12 13.98 9.95
CA GLN A 28 -7.53 14.33 10.15
C GLN A 28 -8.39 13.94 8.95
N ARG A 29 -7.86 14.13 7.72
CA ARG A 29 -8.56 13.71 6.51
C ARG A 29 -8.70 12.19 6.41
N MET A 30 -7.70 11.43 6.83
CA MET A 30 -7.79 9.96 6.90
C MET A 30 -8.93 9.50 7.81
N PHE A 31 -9.09 10.10 9.00
CA PHE A 31 -10.22 9.81 9.89
C PHE A 31 -11.58 10.13 9.26
N GLN A 32 -11.67 11.30 8.61
CA GLN A 32 -12.87 11.68 7.89
C GLN A 32 -13.22 10.67 6.79
N ASP A 33 -12.23 10.24 6.01
CA ASP A 33 -12.42 9.25 4.95
C ASP A 33 -12.92 7.91 5.51
N ILE A 34 -12.38 7.42 6.64
CA ILE A 34 -12.87 6.20 7.31
C ILE A 34 -14.35 6.35 7.68
N GLY A 35 -14.73 7.49 8.28
CA GLY A 35 -16.11 7.76 8.67
C GLY A 35 -17.06 7.77 7.47
N VAL A 36 -16.70 8.51 6.41
CA VAL A 36 -17.48 8.57 5.16
C VAL A 36 -17.59 7.19 4.52
N SER A 37 -16.53 6.40 4.55
CA SER A 37 -16.55 5.06 3.97
C SER A 37 -17.49 4.11 4.71
N LYS A 38 -17.60 4.19 6.05
CA LYS A 38 -18.56 3.39 6.82
C LYS A 38 -20.01 3.69 6.37
N THR A 39 -20.33 4.96 6.14
CA THR A 39 -21.65 5.36 5.61
C THR A 39 -21.87 4.83 4.20
N LEU A 40 -20.85 4.89 3.34
CA LEU A 40 -20.95 4.45 1.95
C LEU A 40 -21.23 2.94 1.83
N ILE A 41 -20.65 2.11 2.71
CA ILE A 41 -20.95 0.67 2.73
C ILE A 41 -22.43 0.43 3.04
N PHE A 42 -22.96 1.12 4.06
CA PHE A 42 -24.38 0.99 4.41
C PHE A 42 -25.33 1.46 3.29
N GLU A 43 -24.93 2.49 2.54
CA GLU A 43 -25.65 2.91 1.34
C GLU A 43 -25.59 1.86 0.22
N TYR A 44 -24.45 1.20 0.05
CA TYR A 44 -24.29 0.10 -0.91
C TYR A 44 -25.14 -1.12 -0.51
N GLU A 45 -25.16 -1.51 0.76
CA GLU A 45 -26.02 -2.60 1.26
C GLU A 45 -27.50 -2.34 0.95
N LYS A 46 -27.97 -1.10 1.15
CA LYS A 46 -29.33 -0.68 0.76
C LYS A 46 -29.55 -0.72 -0.74
N TYR A 47 -28.56 -0.30 -1.52
CA TYR A 47 -28.62 -0.36 -2.98
C TYR A 47 -28.79 -1.81 -3.45
N CYS A 48 -28.01 -2.75 -2.89
CA CYS A 48 -28.14 -4.18 -3.19
C CYS A 48 -29.51 -4.73 -2.83
N GLN A 49 -30.07 -4.36 -1.66
CA GLN A 49 -31.42 -4.77 -1.26
C GLN A 49 -32.50 -4.27 -2.24
N ASN A 50 -32.42 -3.01 -2.66
CA ASN A 50 -33.40 -2.42 -3.59
C ASN A 50 -33.34 -3.01 -5.00
N HIS A 51 -32.13 -3.34 -5.47
CA HIS A 51 -31.91 -3.91 -6.80
C HIS A 51 -31.94 -5.45 -6.80
N HIS A 52 -32.27 -6.07 -5.66
CA HIS A 52 -32.29 -7.53 -5.49
C HIS A 52 -30.96 -8.20 -5.90
N ILE A 53 -29.84 -7.49 -5.69
CA ILE A 53 -28.50 -8.01 -5.96
C ILE A 53 -28.19 -9.01 -4.85
N THR A 54 -28.08 -10.27 -5.22
CA THR A 54 -27.71 -11.34 -4.30
C THR A 54 -26.20 -11.51 -4.37
N ASP A 55 -25.46 -10.79 -3.53
CA ASP A 55 -24.01 -10.97 -3.45
C ASP A 55 -23.70 -12.38 -2.91
N THR A 56 -22.79 -13.08 -3.58
CA THR A 56 -22.33 -14.43 -3.20
C THR A 56 -21.39 -14.40 -1.99
N VAL A 57 -20.89 -13.22 -1.62
CA VAL A 57 -19.85 -13.02 -0.62
C VAL A 57 -20.25 -11.86 0.30
N ASP A 58 -19.97 -12.00 1.60
CA ASP A 58 -20.05 -10.88 2.55
C ASP A 58 -18.96 -9.85 2.20
N PHE A 59 -19.38 -8.67 1.75
CA PHE A 59 -18.52 -7.67 1.15
C PHE A 59 -18.43 -6.39 1.98
N SER A 60 -17.19 -5.96 2.24
CA SER A 60 -16.89 -4.72 2.93
C SER A 60 -15.74 -4.00 2.23
N VAL A 61 -15.85 -2.68 2.08
CA VAL A 61 -14.90 -1.87 1.31
C VAL A 61 -14.60 -0.54 1.99
N MET A 62 -13.33 -0.16 1.99
CA MET A 62 -12.88 1.16 2.45
C MET A 62 -12.52 2.04 1.27
N VAL A 63 -13.29 3.09 1.02
CA VAL A 63 -13.04 4.08 -0.03
C VAL A 63 -12.28 5.26 0.56
N LEU A 64 -11.04 5.43 0.12
CA LEU A 64 -10.07 6.34 0.71
C LEU A 64 -9.56 7.35 -0.34
N SER A 65 -9.28 8.59 0.06
CA SER A 65 -8.78 9.60 -0.87
C SER A 65 -7.28 9.41 -1.18
N SER A 66 -6.93 9.32 -2.47
CA SER A 66 -5.55 9.06 -2.90
C SER A 66 -4.51 10.07 -2.40
N ASN A 67 -4.93 11.30 -2.11
CA ASN A 67 -4.01 12.37 -1.72
C ASN A 67 -3.74 12.42 -0.21
N SER A 68 -4.53 11.71 0.59
CA SER A 68 -4.43 11.73 2.06
C SER A 68 -3.73 10.49 2.60
N TRP A 69 -3.82 9.37 1.88
CA TRP A 69 -3.30 8.08 2.31
C TRP A 69 -1.97 7.77 1.61
N PRO A 70 -0.95 7.26 2.34
CA PRO A 70 0.36 6.97 1.78
C PRO A 70 0.40 5.61 1.06
N PHE A 71 -0.71 5.20 0.44
CA PHE A 71 -0.76 3.95 -0.32
C PHE A 71 -0.33 4.21 -1.75
N SER A 72 0.54 3.36 -2.26
CA SER A 72 1.00 3.41 -3.64
C SER A 72 0.89 2.04 -4.30
N GLY A 73 0.78 2.06 -5.63
CA GLY A 73 0.81 0.86 -6.46
C GLY A 73 -0.57 0.37 -6.89
N SER A 74 -0.53 -0.49 -7.91
CA SER A 74 -1.64 -1.33 -8.35
C SER A 74 -1.25 -2.79 -8.12
N SER A 75 -2.22 -3.60 -7.70
CA SER A 75 -2.05 -5.05 -7.72
C SER A 75 -2.26 -5.56 -9.15
N ASN A 76 -1.23 -6.19 -9.71
CA ASN A 76 -1.34 -6.88 -10.99
C ASN A 76 -1.54 -8.37 -10.68
N PHE A 77 -2.79 -8.82 -10.61
CA PHE A 77 -3.17 -10.23 -10.60
C PHE A 77 -4.60 -10.38 -11.13
N ILE A 78 -4.97 -11.59 -11.50
CA ILE A 78 -6.32 -11.90 -12.01
C ILE A 78 -7.27 -12.08 -10.83
N ILE A 79 -8.27 -11.21 -10.74
CA ILE A 79 -9.32 -11.32 -9.72
C ILE A 79 -10.16 -12.58 -9.99
N PRO A 80 -10.36 -13.45 -8.98
CA PRO A 80 -11.22 -14.63 -9.11
C PRO A 80 -12.64 -14.27 -9.54
N ILE A 81 -13.26 -15.14 -10.34
CA ILE A 81 -14.61 -14.92 -10.88
C ILE A 81 -15.65 -14.75 -9.78
N GLU A 82 -15.44 -15.42 -8.65
CA GLU A 82 -16.28 -15.39 -7.45
C GLU A 82 -16.35 -14.00 -6.81
N LEU A 83 -15.35 -13.16 -7.02
CA LEU A 83 -15.28 -11.79 -6.46
C LEU A 83 -15.59 -10.72 -7.51
N LYS A 84 -15.47 -11.07 -8.79
CA LYS A 84 -15.55 -10.11 -9.89
C LYS A 84 -16.91 -9.40 -9.95
N SER A 85 -18.01 -10.15 -9.80
CA SER A 85 -19.37 -9.59 -9.82
C SER A 85 -19.57 -8.52 -8.74
N THR A 86 -19.08 -8.78 -7.53
CA THR A 86 -19.20 -7.85 -6.40
C THR A 86 -18.36 -6.59 -6.62
N PHE A 87 -17.13 -6.72 -7.15
CA PHE A 87 -16.31 -5.56 -7.49
C PHE A 87 -16.91 -4.71 -8.63
N ASP A 88 -17.46 -5.36 -9.66
CA ASP A 88 -18.10 -4.69 -10.78
C ASP A 88 -19.37 -3.95 -10.31
N SER A 89 -20.22 -4.61 -9.51
CA SER A 89 -21.42 -4.02 -8.90
C SER A 89 -21.09 -2.80 -8.03
N PHE A 90 -20.10 -2.90 -7.15
CA PHE A 90 -19.69 -1.76 -6.33
C PHE A 90 -19.11 -0.62 -7.17
N THR A 91 -18.34 -0.94 -8.21
CA THR A 91 -17.77 0.06 -9.12
C THR A 91 -18.87 0.82 -9.86
N GLU A 92 -19.91 0.12 -10.32
CA GLU A 92 -21.08 0.73 -10.95
C GLU A 92 -21.83 1.64 -9.99
N PHE A 93 -22.14 1.16 -8.77
CA PHE A 93 -22.77 1.95 -7.71
C PHE A 93 -21.98 3.25 -7.43
N TYR A 94 -20.67 3.14 -7.26
CA TYR A 94 -19.82 4.28 -6.93
C TYR A 94 -19.76 5.31 -8.08
N THR A 95 -19.64 4.83 -9.32
CA THR A 95 -19.54 5.68 -10.51
C THR A 95 -20.83 6.46 -10.76
N HIS A 96 -21.99 5.83 -10.57
CA HIS A 96 -23.28 6.50 -10.69
C HIS A 96 -23.46 7.60 -9.63
N ARG A 97 -23.00 7.36 -8.39
CA ARG A 97 -23.12 8.33 -7.30
C ARG A 97 -22.11 9.49 -7.40
N HIS A 98 -20.93 9.22 -7.92
CA HIS A 98 -19.82 10.17 -7.94
C HIS A 98 -19.25 10.38 -9.35
N ASN A 99 -19.90 11.26 -10.10
CA ASN A 99 -19.42 11.66 -11.43
C ASN A 99 -18.03 12.34 -11.33
N GLY A 100 -17.13 11.99 -12.24
CA GLY A 100 -15.76 12.52 -12.31
C GLY A 100 -14.75 11.89 -11.34
N ARG A 101 -15.12 10.82 -10.62
CA ARG A 101 -14.18 10.05 -9.79
C ARG A 101 -13.83 8.72 -10.44
N LYS A 102 -12.63 8.22 -10.14
CA LYS A 102 -12.15 6.90 -10.56
C LYS A 102 -11.71 6.11 -9.33
N LEU A 103 -12.15 4.86 -9.24
CA LEU A 103 -11.68 3.91 -8.22
C LEU A 103 -10.39 3.24 -8.67
N THR A 104 -9.46 3.09 -7.71
CA THR A 104 -8.25 2.28 -7.86
C THR A 104 -8.26 1.25 -6.75
N TRP A 105 -8.39 -0.03 -7.10
CA TRP A 105 -8.44 -1.12 -6.13
C TRP A 105 -7.04 -1.46 -5.61
N LEU A 106 -6.88 -1.48 -4.28
CA LEU A 106 -5.63 -1.79 -3.59
C LEU A 106 -5.72 -3.17 -2.93
N HIS A 107 -5.73 -4.21 -3.75
CA HIS A 107 -5.92 -5.59 -3.28
C HIS A 107 -4.80 -6.09 -2.36
N GLN A 108 -3.60 -5.50 -2.41
CA GLN A 108 -2.52 -5.80 -1.48
C GLN A 108 -2.84 -5.45 -0.02
N HIS A 109 -3.81 -4.56 0.21
CA HIS A 109 -4.30 -4.19 1.54
C HIS A 109 -5.66 -4.82 1.86
N SER A 110 -6.14 -5.71 1.00
CA SER A 110 -7.38 -6.44 1.18
C SER A 110 -7.15 -7.79 1.85
N LYS A 111 -8.15 -8.24 2.59
CA LYS A 111 -8.19 -9.51 3.31
C LYS A 111 -9.59 -10.11 3.22
N GLY A 112 -9.68 -11.42 3.36
CA GLY A 112 -10.95 -12.14 3.31
C GLY A 112 -10.95 -13.35 4.22
N GLU A 113 -12.10 -14.01 4.29
CA GLU A 113 -12.27 -15.27 5.00
C GLU A 113 -12.74 -16.35 4.04
N LEU A 114 -12.08 -17.51 4.07
CA LEU A 114 -12.45 -18.68 3.30
C LEU A 114 -12.90 -19.80 4.22
N GLN A 115 -13.97 -20.50 3.85
CA GLN A 115 -14.42 -21.69 4.56
C GLN A 115 -13.99 -22.97 3.83
N THR A 116 -13.36 -23.90 4.56
CA THR A 116 -12.93 -25.18 3.98
C THR A 116 -14.08 -26.19 3.95
N PHE A 117 -14.21 -26.90 2.83
CA PHE A 117 -15.15 -28.01 2.64
C PHE A 117 -14.47 -29.33 2.25
N PHE A 118 -13.17 -29.31 1.98
CA PHE A 118 -12.38 -30.48 1.57
C PHE A 118 -11.81 -31.29 2.75
N THR A 119 -11.84 -30.72 3.96
CA THR A 119 -11.34 -31.32 5.21
C THR A 119 -12.46 -31.99 6.00
N SER A 120 -12.11 -32.90 6.91
CA SER A 120 -13.10 -33.57 7.78
C SER A 120 -13.86 -32.61 8.70
N GLN A 121 -13.27 -31.46 9.01
CA GLN A 121 -13.87 -30.38 9.80
C GLN A 121 -13.88 -29.09 8.98
N LYS A 122 -14.89 -28.24 9.18
CA LYS A 122 -14.97 -26.93 8.52
C LYS A 122 -14.07 -25.93 9.27
N TYR A 123 -13.03 -25.43 8.60
CA TYR A 123 -12.15 -24.38 9.10
C TYR A 123 -12.50 -23.03 8.45
N ILE A 124 -12.26 -21.94 9.17
CA ILE A 124 -12.33 -20.57 8.66
C ILE A 124 -10.90 -20.03 8.56
N LEU A 125 -10.46 -19.73 7.34
CA LEU A 125 -9.13 -19.23 7.03
C LEU A 125 -9.18 -17.72 6.81
N GLN A 126 -8.49 -16.95 7.64
CA GLN A 126 -8.33 -15.51 7.42
C GLN A 126 -7.09 -15.30 6.57
N VAL A 127 -7.30 -14.80 5.35
CA VAL A 127 -6.29 -14.81 4.28
C VAL A 127 -6.12 -13.42 3.68
N SER A 128 -4.93 -13.12 3.16
CA SER A 128 -4.75 -11.99 2.25
C SER A 128 -5.43 -12.30 0.91
N THR A 129 -5.68 -11.26 0.10
CA THR A 129 -6.25 -11.49 -1.23
C THR A 129 -5.36 -12.37 -2.12
N TYR A 130 -4.03 -12.25 -2.03
CA TYR A 130 -3.11 -13.12 -2.77
C TYR A 130 -3.25 -14.59 -2.36
N GLN A 131 -3.32 -14.87 -1.05
CA GLN A 131 -3.56 -16.22 -0.54
C GLN A 131 -4.91 -16.76 -1.01
N MET A 132 -5.95 -15.91 -0.99
CA MET A 132 -7.29 -16.28 -1.44
C MET A 132 -7.31 -16.68 -2.92
N VAL A 133 -6.70 -15.89 -3.81
CA VAL A 133 -6.63 -16.19 -5.25
C VAL A 133 -5.97 -17.55 -5.49
N ILE A 134 -4.85 -17.82 -4.82
CA ILE A 134 -4.13 -19.09 -4.96
C ILE A 134 -4.98 -20.26 -4.45
N LEU A 135 -5.61 -20.12 -3.28
CA LEU A 135 -6.41 -21.20 -2.69
C LEU A 135 -7.65 -21.54 -3.52
N LEU A 136 -8.29 -20.55 -4.16
CA LEU A 136 -9.45 -20.78 -5.03
C LEU A 136 -9.11 -21.60 -6.29
N LEU A 137 -7.86 -21.54 -6.79
CA LEU A 137 -7.44 -22.38 -7.93
C LEU A 137 -7.50 -23.89 -7.61
N PHE A 138 -7.34 -24.27 -6.34
CA PHE A 138 -7.41 -25.67 -5.92
C PHE A 138 -8.82 -26.26 -6.00
N ASN A 139 -9.86 -25.44 -6.20
CA ASN A 139 -11.20 -25.92 -6.52
C ASN A 139 -11.29 -26.54 -7.93
N LYS A 140 -10.39 -26.16 -8.86
CA LYS A 140 -10.31 -26.74 -10.21
C LYS A 140 -9.54 -28.06 -10.21
N VAL A 141 -8.36 -28.08 -9.59
CA VAL A 141 -7.43 -29.22 -9.55
C VAL A 141 -6.68 -29.20 -8.20
N LEU A 142 -6.48 -30.37 -7.59
CA LEU A 142 -5.84 -30.49 -6.27
C LEU A 142 -4.31 -30.30 -6.27
N THR A 143 -3.68 -30.36 -7.44
CA THR A 143 -2.22 -30.27 -7.62
C THR A 143 -1.89 -29.32 -8.75
N TRP A 144 -0.97 -28.39 -8.49
CA TRP A 144 -0.49 -27.39 -9.43
C TRP A 144 1.03 -27.23 -9.34
N THR A 145 1.69 -27.04 -10.46
CA THR A 145 3.09 -26.58 -10.48
C THR A 145 3.15 -25.08 -10.18
N VAL A 146 4.21 -24.60 -9.54
CA VAL A 146 4.37 -23.17 -9.21
C VAL A 146 4.32 -22.29 -10.47
N GLU A 147 4.92 -22.72 -11.58
CA GLU A 147 4.85 -22.02 -12.88
C GLU A 147 3.40 -21.78 -13.34
N ARG A 148 2.57 -22.84 -13.34
CA ARG A 148 1.15 -22.72 -13.70
C ARG A 148 0.35 -21.85 -12.73
N LEU A 149 0.67 -21.88 -11.43
CA LEU A 149 0.06 -20.96 -10.46
C LEU A 149 0.40 -19.51 -10.82
N GLN A 150 1.64 -19.24 -11.24
CA GLN A 150 2.03 -17.91 -11.71
C GLN A 150 1.24 -17.51 -12.95
N ASP A 151 1.09 -18.40 -13.93
CA ASP A 151 0.36 -18.10 -15.17
C ASP A 151 -1.13 -17.84 -14.93
N GLU A 152 -1.80 -18.64 -14.10
CA GLU A 152 -3.23 -18.47 -13.81
C GLU A 152 -3.51 -17.25 -12.92
N THR A 153 -2.60 -16.90 -12.01
CA THR A 153 -2.81 -15.77 -11.09
C THR A 153 -2.23 -14.45 -11.59
N GLN A 154 -1.21 -14.50 -12.46
CA GLN A 154 -0.39 -13.37 -12.88
C GLN A 154 0.33 -12.64 -11.72
N ILE A 155 0.45 -13.28 -10.56
CA ILE A 155 1.20 -12.74 -9.41
C ILE A 155 2.70 -12.80 -9.73
N LYS A 156 3.43 -11.71 -9.45
CA LYS A 156 4.89 -11.67 -9.63
C LYS A 156 5.59 -12.80 -8.87
N SER A 157 6.55 -13.47 -9.51
CA SER A 157 7.29 -14.61 -8.96
C SER A 157 7.77 -14.41 -7.53
N GLU A 158 8.45 -13.29 -7.22
CA GLU A 158 8.95 -12.98 -5.88
C GLU A 158 7.83 -13.04 -4.81
N LEU A 159 6.68 -12.44 -5.12
CA LEU A 159 5.55 -12.39 -4.20
C LEU A 159 4.84 -13.75 -4.12
N LEU A 160 4.72 -14.45 -5.24
CA LEU A 160 4.08 -15.77 -5.29
C LEU A 160 4.82 -16.76 -4.39
N LEU A 161 6.15 -16.85 -4.50
CA LEU A 161 6.96 -17.77 -3.70
C LEU A 161 6.83 -17.47 -2.20
N GLN A 162 6.74 -16.20 -1.82
CA GLN A 162 6.56 -15.79 -0.43
C GLN A 162 5.17 -16.15 0.11
N VAL A 163 4.14 -15.96 -0.70
CA VAL A 163 2.78 -16.36 -0.32
C VAL A 163 2.68 -17.88 -0.19
N LEU A 164 3.28 -18.63 -1.13
CA LEU A 164 3.34 -20.08 -1.08
C LEU A 164 4.11 -20.58 0.14
N LEU A 165 5.24 -19.97 0.49
CA LEU A 165 6.00 -20.29 1.69
C LEU A 165 5.12 -20.21 2.95
N GLY A 166 4.33 -19.15 3.09
CA GLY A 166 3.39 -19.00 4.21
C GLY A 166 2.33 -20.09 4.25
N LEU A 167 1.77 -20.46 3.09
CA LEU A 167 0.78 -21.53 2.97
C LEU A 167 1.37 -22.93 3.23
N LEU A 168 2.60 -23.20 2.78
CA LEU A 168 3.35 -24.43 3.07
C LEU A 168 3.66 -24.56 4.55
N LYS A 169 4.16 -23.50 5.21
CA LYS A 169 4.41 -23.48 6.66
C LYS A 169 3.13 -23.69 7.49
N SER A 170 1.98 -23.29 6.96
CA SER A 170 0.68 -23.58 7.59
C SER A 170 0.21 -25.03 7.42
N LYS A 171 0.90 -25.84 6.59
CA LYS A 171 0.53 -27.21 6.21
C LYS A 171 -0.80 -27.35 5.46
N LEU A 172 -1.38 -26.25 4.98
CA LEU A 172 -2.56 -26.28 4.11
C LEU A 172 -2.21 -26.72 2.69
N LEU A 173 -1.00 -26.38 2.25
CA LEU A 173 -0.40 -26.87 1.01
C LEU A 173 0.80 -27.75 1.37
N ILE A 174 1.06 -28.74 0.53
CA ILE A 174 2.20 -29.66 0.62
C ILE A 174 2.96 -29.58 -0.69
N CYS A 175 4.28 -29.42 -0.62
CA CYS A 175 5.14 -29.58 -1.78
C CYS A 175 5.44 -31.07 -1.95
N THR A 176 5.19 -31.66 -3.12
CA THR A 176 5.47 -33.08 -3.36
C THR A 176 6.95 -33.37 -3.56
N ASP A 177 7.72 -32.35 -3.92
CA ASP A 177 9.15 -32.46 -4.26
C ASP A 177 10.08 -32.18 -3.07
N ILE A 178 9.52 -31.87 -1.90
CA ILE A 178 10.24 -31.51 -0.67
C ILE A 178 9.65 -32.33 0.47
N HIS A 179 10.48 -32.91 1.33
CA HIS A 179 9.99 -33.62 2.51
C HIS A 179 9.47 -32.63 3.57
N GLU A 180 8.40 -32.98 4.30
CA GLU A 180 7.83 -32.09 5.33
C GLU A 180 8.86 -31.70 6.41
N ASP A 181 9.82 -32.58 6.70
CA ASP A 181 10.88 -32.35 7.68
C ASP A 181 11.90 -31.30 7.25
N GLU A 182 11.92 -30.95 5.95
CA GLU A 182 12.78 -29.90 5.38
C GLU A 182 12.12 -28.50 5.41
N LEU A 183 10.84 -28.41 5.79
CA LEU A 183 10.12 -27.15 6.00
C LEU A 183 10.39 -26.59 7.41
N ASP A 184 11.66 -26.46 7.77
CA ASP A 184 12.09 -25.93 9.06
C ASP A 184 12.08 -24.39 9.10
N GLU A 185 12.66 -23.81 10.15
CA GLU A 185 12.76 -22.35 10.28
C GLU A 185 13.67 -21.72 9.21
N ASP A 186 14.65 -22.48 8.70
CA ASP A 186 15.64 -22.04 7.73
C ASP A 186 15.12 -22.11 6.28
N PHE A 187 14.02 -22.84 6.03
CA PHE A 187 13.36 -22.90 4.74
C PHE A 187 12.81 -21.53 4.29
N LYS A 188 13.29 -21.06 3.13
CA LYS A 188 13.01 -19.75 2.53
C LYS A 188 12.22 -19.85 1.24
N ASP A 189 11.71 -18.71 0.80
CA ASP A 189 11.02 -18.54 -0.48
C ASP A 189 11.94 -18.86 -1.68
N THR A 190 13.24 -18.62 -1.54
CA THR A 190 14.26 -18.94 -2.55
C THR A 190 14.45 -20.44 -2.80
N ASP A 191 14.05 -21.28 -1.85
CA ASP A 191 14.22 -22.73 -1.93
C ASP A 191 13.10 -23.39 -2.75
N ILE A 192 12.00 -22.67 -2.96
CA ILE A 192 10.86 -23.09 -3.79
C ILE A 192 11.19 -22.81 -5.26
N LYS A 193 11.23 -23.86 -6.08
CA LYS A 193 11.47 -23.74 -7.53
C LYS A 193 10.16 -23.72 -8.32
N MET A 194 10.21 -23.10 -9.51
CA MET A 194 9.04 -22.96 -10.38
C MET A 194 8.45 -24.29 -10.87
N ASN A 195 9.30 -25.32 -11.01
CA ASN A 195 8.89 -26.64 -11.44
C ASN A 195 8.34 -27.52 -10.30
N TYR A 196 8.35 -27.04 -9.06
CA TYR A 196 7.82 -27.81 -7.94
C TYR A 196 6.30 -27.93 -8.01
N SER A 197 5.81 -29.09 -7.58
CA SER A 197 4.40 -29.43 -7.54
C SER A 197 3.85 -29.21 -6.13
N ILE A 198 2.81 -28.37 -6.07
CA ILE A 198 2.12 -27.97 -4.85
C ILE A 198 0.75 -28.63 -4.84
N ARG A 199 0.43 -29.33 -3.76
CA ARG A 199 -0.81 -30.08 -3.58
C ARG A 199 -1.59 -29.56 -2.37
N LEU A 200 -2.92 -29.54 -2.47
CA LEU A 200 -3.81 -29.25 -1.34
C LEU A 200 -3.79 -30.41 -0.32
N ALA A 201 -3.58 -30.10 0.95
CA ALA A 201 -3.57 -31.09 2.04
C ALA A 201 -4.98 -31.52 2.44
N THR A 202 -5.52 -32.58 1.84
CA THR A 202 -6.89 -33.07 2.13
C THR A 202 -7.08 -33.60 3.56
N ASP A 203 -5.99 -34.02 4.18
CA ASP A 203 -5.90 -34.53 5.55
C ASP A 203 -5.52 -33.45 6.58
N PHE A 204 -5.54 -32.17 6.18
CA PHE A 204 -5.24 -31.04 7.05
C PHE A 204 -6.05 -31.05 8.34
N LYS A 205 -5.34 -30.88 9.48
CA LYS A 205 -5.93 -30.78 10.81
C LYS A 205 -5.28 -29.64 11.58
N SER A 206 -6.11 -28.84 12.24
CA SER A 206 -5.69 -27.80 13.16
C SER A 206 -6.48 -27.88 14.46
N LYS A 207 -5.82 -27.51 15.57
CA LYS A 207 -6.49 -27.34 16.87
C LYS A 207 -7.45 -26.15 16.89
N LYS A 208 -7.26 -25.17 15.99
CA LYS A 208 -8.08 -23.96 15.90
C LYS A 208 -9.02 -24.05 14.70
N LEU A 209 -10.31 -23.80 14.93
CA LEU A 209 -11.33 -23.75 13.87
C LEU A 209 -11.19 -22.51 12.99
N ARG A 210 -10.75 -21.39 13.58
CA ARG A 210 -10.45 -20.14 12.88
C ARG A 210 -8.94 -19.91 12.88
N ILE A 211 -8.34 -19.83 11.69
CA ILE A 211 -6.89 -19.81 11.49
C ILE A 211 -6.54 -18.51 10.78
N ASN A 212 -5.65 -17.71 11.38
CA ASN A 212 -5.13 -16.51 10.75
C ASN A 212 -3.87 -16.85 9.95
N LEU A 213 -3.98 -16.83 8.63
CA LEU A 213 -2.87 -17.03 7.69
C LEU A 213 -2.34 -15.71 7.13
N ASN A 214 -3.08 -14.61 7.30
CA ASN A 214 -2.71 -13.29 6.86
C ASN A 214 -1.67 -12.67 7.81
N VAL A 215 -0.48 -13.27 7.82
CA VAL A 215 0.69 -12.79 8.53
C VAL A 215 1.50 -11.90 7.57
N PRO A 216 1.96 -10.72 8.01
CA PRO A 216 2.78 -9.84 7.18
C PRO A 216 4.02 -10.54 6.63
N LEU A 217 4.32 -10.30 5.35
CA LEU A 217 5.54 -10.79 4.70
C LEU A 217 6.70 -9.84 5.03
N LYS A 218 7.78 -10.36 5.63
CA LYS A 218 8.95 -9.55 6.07
C LYS A 218 9.56 -8.69 4.95
N SER A 219 9.59 -9.20 3.72
CA SER A 219 10.11 -8.51 2.53
C SER A 219 9.23 -7.34 2.10
N VAL A 220 7.90 -7.46 2.25
CA VAL A 220 6.94 -6.40 1.95
C VAL A 220 7.11 -5.27 2.96
N GLU A 221 7.27 -5.60 4.25
CA GLU A 221 7.56 -4.59 5.29
C GLU A 221 8.84 -3.79 4.99
N GLN A 222 9.90 -4.45 4.54
CA GLN A 222 11.16 -3.77 4.15
C GLN A 222 10.97 -2.86 2.93
N LYS A 223 10.31 -3.35 1.87
CA LYS A 223 10.02 -2.55 0.67
C LYS A 223 9.13 -1.35 1.00
N ASP A 224 8.17 -1.50 1.93
CA ASP A 224 7.32 -0.42 2.40
C ASP A 224 8.12 0.64 3.16
N ILE A 225 9.04 0.22 4.06
CA ILE A 225 9.94 1.14 4.79
C ILE A 225 10.83 1.93 3.82
N GLU A 226 11.43 1.26 2.83
CA GLU A 226 12.24 1.91 1.80
C GLU A 226 11.42 2.91 0.97
N GLY A 227 10.19 2.54 0.62
CA GLY A 227 9.25 3.43 -0.08
C GLY A 227 8.91 4.67 0.74
N VAL A 228 8.70 4.52 2.05
CA VAL A 228 8.47 5.64 2.97
C VAL A 228 9.70 6.56 3.02
N HIS A 229 10.90 6.01 3.15
CA HIS A 229 12.13 6.81 3.15
C HIS A 229 12.32 7.61 1.85
N ARG A 230 12.06 6.97 0.69
CA ARG A 230 12.11 7.66 -0.60
C ARG A 230 11.12 8.83 -0.68
N THR A 231 9.90 8.61 -0.21
CA THR A 231 8.84 9.63 -0.19
C THR A 231 9.23 10.81 0.70
N ILE A 232 9.79 10.54 1.89
CA ILE A 232 10.30 11.58 2.80
C ILE A 232 11.40 12.42 2.12
N ASP A 233 12.31 11.78 1.38
CA ASP A 233 13.38 12.49 0.70
C ASP A 233 12.88 13.34 -0.48
N GLU A 234 11.83 12.90 -1.18
CA GLU A 234 11.14 13.69 -2.21
C GLU A 234 10.40 14.89 -1.62
N ASP A 235 9.65 14.70 -0.54
CA ASP A 235 8.95 15.77 0.17
C ASP A 235 9.94 16.82 0.68
N ARG A 236 11.08 16.39 1.24
CA ARG A 236 12.15 17.31 1.66
C ARG A 236 12.70 18.13 0.49
N LYS A 237 12.85 17.55 -0.71
CA LYS A 237 13.27 18.30 -1.90
C LYS A 237 12.24 19.36 -2.29
N MET A 238 10.95 19.04 -2.26
CA MET A 238 9.88 20.00 -2.55
C MET A 238 9.88 21.15 -1.54
N VAL A 239 10.04 20.85 -0.24
CA VAL A 239 10.14 21.87 0.81
C VAL A 239 11.37 22.77 0.63
N ILE A 240 12.52 22.20 0.23
CA ILE A 240 13.73 22.97 -0.08
C ILE A 240 13.49 23.89 -1.28
N GLN A 241 12.90 23.40 -2.37
CA GLN A 241 12.58 24.22 -3.55
C GLN A 241 11.63 25.37 -3.17
N ALA A 242 10.57 25.09 -2.40
CA ALA A 242 9.64 26.11 -1.94
C ALA A 242 10.33 27.17 -1.05
N ALA A 243 11.26 26.77 -0.18
CA ALA A 243 12.05 27.69 0.63
C ALA A 243 12.96 28.58 -0.25
N ILE A 244 13.66 27.99 -1.23
CA ILE A 244 14.50 28.74 -2.18
C ILE A 244 13.67 29.77 -2.94
N VAL A 245 12.52 29.37 -3.51
CA VAL A 245 11.63 30.28 -4.25
C VAL A 245 11.14 31.41 -3.34
N ARG A 246 10.75 31.10 -2.10
CA ARG A 246 10.29 32.12 -1.13
C ARG A 246 11.38 33.14 -0.81
N ILE A 247 12.61 32.69 -0.56
CA ILE A 247 13.76 33.56 -0.28
C ILE A 247 14.10 34.41 -1.51
N MET A 248 14.23 33.78 -2.67
CA MET A 248 14.61 34.46 -3.91
C MET A 248 13.56 35.45 -4.39
N LYS A 249 12.26 35.14 -4.22
CA LYS A 249 11.17 36.09 -4.49
C LYS A 249 11.24 37.34 -3.61
N ALA A 250 11.69 37.22 -2.36
CA ALA A 250 11.83 38.35 -1.45
C ALA A 250 13.11 39.17 -1.72
N ARG A 251 14.22 38.51 -2.03
CA ARG A 251 15.54 39.15 -2.22
C ARG A 251 15.78 39.63 -3.65
N GLN A 252 15.10 39.05 -4.63
CA GLN A 252 15.25 39.23 -6.09
C GLN A 252 16.63 38.83 -6.65
N ILE A 253 17.72 39.21 -6.00
CA ILE A 253 19.10 38.88 -6.35
C ILE A 253 19.83 38.45 -5.08
N LEU A 254 20.52 37.31 -5.11
CA LEU A 254 21.25 36.80 -3.94
C LEU A 254 22.48 35.97 -4.35
N LYS A 255 23.57 36.09 -3.59
CA LYS A 255 24.75 35.24 -3.77
C LYS A 255 24.44 33.80 -3.35
N HIS A 256 24.95 32.83 -4.10
CA HIS A 256 24.72 31.40 -3.89
C HIS A 256 25.07 30.96 -2.46
N ALA A 257 26.17 31.44 -1.88
CA ALA A 257 26.58 31.12 -0.51
C ALA A 257 25.57 31.61 0.54
N LEU A 258 25.03 32.82 0.37
CA LEU A 258 24.04 33.40 1.28
C LEU A 258 22.69 32.70 1.15
N LEU A 259 22.29 32.35 -0.07
CA LEU A 259 21.08 31.56 -0.30
C LEU A 259 21.15 30.22 0.43
N MET A 260 22.28 29.51 0.33
CA MET A 260 22.46 28.24 1.05
C MET A 260 22.32 28.41 2.57
N GLN A 261 22.89 29.47 3.14
CA GLN A 261 22.79 29.74 4.58
C GLN A 261 21.36 30.06 5.01
N GLU A 262 20.66 30.94 4.28
CA GLU A 262 19.27 31.29 4.59
C GLU A 262 18.34 30.07 4.49
N VAL A 263 18.53 29.21 3.47
CA VAL A 263 17.75 27.96 3.33
C VAL A 263 17.98 27.01 4.51
N ILE A 264 19.23 26.82 4.94
CA ILE A 264 19.56 25.96 6.09
C ILE A 264 18.93 26.53 7.37
N GLN A 265 19.02 27.84 7.57
CA GLN A 265 18.47 28.50 8.75
C GLN A 265 16.94 28.35 8.80
N GLN A 266 16.26 28.64 7.68
CA GLN A 266 14.79 28.58 7.60
C GLN A 266 14.25 27.16 7.82
N LEU A 267 14.97 26.14 7.35
CA LEU A 267 14.53 24.74 7.44
C LEU A 267 14.98 24.03 8.72
N SER A 268 15.90 24.61 9.49
CA SER A 268 16.52 23.99 10.68
C SER A 268 15.53 23.50 11.75
N SER A 269 14.37 24.15 11.86
CA SER A 269 13.30 23.75 12.78
C SER A 269 12.54 22.49 12.35
N ARG A 270 12.59 22.15 11.05
CA ARG A 270 11.92 20.97 10.48
C ARG A 270 12.90 19.82 10.24
N PHE A 271 14.05 20.10 9.64
CA PHE A 271 15.13 19.13 9.38
C PHE A 271 16.43 19.84 9.03
N ARG A 272 17.55 19.10 8.98
CA ARG A 272 18.85 19.63 8.52
C ARG A 272 19.09 19.27 7.05
N PRO A 273 18.96 20.20 6.08
CA PRO A 273 19.16 19.89 4.67
C PRO A 273 20.64 19.61 4.38
N LYS A 274 20.93 18.60 3.56
CA LYS A 274 22.30 18.32 3.10
C LYS A 274 22.66 19.28 1.97
N ILE A 275 23.86 19.87 2.02
CA ILE A 275 24.34 20.85 1.01
C ILE A 275 24.21 20.33 -0.44
N PRO A 276 24.57 19.07 -0.77
CA PRO A 276 24.40 18.56 -2.13
C PRO A 276 22.95 18.59 -2.63
N VAL A 277 21.97 18.41 -1.74
CA VAL A 277 20.54 18.42 -2.08
C VAL A 277 20.07 19.84 -2.38
N ILE A 278 20.54 20.83 -1.61
CA ILE A 278 20.22 22.25 -1.86
C ILE A 278 20.75 22.66 -3.24
N LYS A 279 22.01 22.35 -3.56
CA LYS A 279 22.61 22.64 -4.87
C LYS A 279 21.79 22.05 -6.01
N LYS A 280 21.45 20.76 -5.91
CA LYS A 280 20.60 20.09 -6.90
C LYS A 280 19.22 20.76 -7.05
N CYS A 281 18.62 21.25 -5.95
CA CYS A 281 17.35 21.97 -6.03
C CYS A 281 17.49 23.34 -6.70
N ILE A 282 18.60 24.05 -6.51
CA ILE A 282 18.90 25.30 -7.24
C ILE A 282 19.02 25.02 -8.73
N ASP A 283 19.77 23.98 -9.12
CA ASP A 283 19.95 23.63 -10.53
C ASP A 283 18.60 23.29 -11.20
N ILE A 284 17.75 22.49 -10.54
CA ILE A 284 16.37 22.21 -11.00
C ILE A 284 15.54 23.49 -11.16
N LEU A 285 15.69 24.46 -10.26
CA LEU A 285 14.95 25.73 -10.33
C LEU A 285 15.47 26.65 -11.44
N ILE A 286 16.74 26.54 -11.82
CA ILE A 286 17.30 27.21 -12.99
C ILE A 286 16.76 26.56 -14.26
N GLU A 287 16.77 25.23 -14.34
CA GLU A 287 16.19 24.47 -15.47
C GLU A 287 14.70 24.76 -15.67
N LYS A 288 13.96 24.99 -14.57
CA LYS A 288 12.54 25.38 -14.60
C LYS A 288 12.31 26.89 -14.78
N GLU A 289 13.35 27.66 -15.07
CA GLU A 289 13.28 29.11 -15.33
C GLU A 289 12.72 29.95 -14.16
N TYR A 290 12.79 29.44 -12.92
CA TYR A 290 12.49 30.24 -11.72
C TYR A 290 13.66 31.14 -11.32
N LEU A 291 14.88 30.72 -11.66
CA LEU A 291 16.14 31.38 -11.31
C LEU A 291 17.05 31.46 -12.54
N GLU A 292 17.86 32.51 -12.63
CA GLU A 292 18.98 32.58 -13.57
C GLU A 292 20.29 32.90 -12.85
N ARG A 293 21.41 32.47 -13.43
CA ARG A 293 22.74 32.96 -13.04
C ARG A 293 23.03 34.23 -13.81
N GLN A 294 23.46 35.26 -13.11
CA GLN A 294 23.78 36.54 -13.76
C GLN A 294 25.00 36.38 -14.68
N SER A 295 24.92 36.94 -15.89
CA SER A 295 25.93 36.78 -16.95
C SER A 295 27.35 37.17 -16.52
N ASN A 296 27.46 38.17 -15.64
CA ASN A 296 28.73 38.75 -15.21
C ASN A 296 29.29 38.07 -13.94
N GLU A 297 28.45 37.47 -13.11
CA GLU A 297 28.85 36.81 -11.85
C GLU A 297 28.10 35.48 -11.67
N LYS A 298 28.76 34.36 -11.99
CA LYS A 298 28.16 33.00 -11.91
C LYS A 298 27.69 32.60 -10.51
N ASP A 299 28.19 33.27 -9.47
CA ASP A 299 27.85 33.05 -8.06
C ASP A 299 26.65 33.88 -7.59
N VAL A 300 26.10 34.74 -8.47
CA VAL A 300 24.90 35.53 -8.20
C VAL A 300 23.70 34.91 -8.93
N LEU A 301 22.65 34.65 -8.16
CA LEU A 301 21.38 34.15 -8.66
C LEU A 301 20.37 35.30 -8.69
N ARG A 302 19.53 35.30 -9.72
CA ARG A 302 18.41 36.24 -9.87
C ARG A 302 17.10 35.46 -10.03
N TYR A 303 16.05 35.97 -9.42
CA TYR A 303 14.69 35.43 -9.54
C TYR A 303 14.02 35.96 -10.82
N LEU A 304 13.34 35.08 -11.56
CA LEU A 304 12.79 35.36 -12.89
C LEU A 304 11.26 35.53 -12.93
N ALA A 305 10.55 35.08 -11.90
CA ALA A 305 9.08 35.04 -11.84
C ALA A 305 8.48 36.02 -10.81
#